data_AF-A0A084SSX9-F1
#
_entry.id   AF-A0A084SSX9-F1
#
_cell.length_a   1.000
_cell.length_b   1.000
_cell.length_c   1.000
_cell.angle_alpha   90.00
_cell.angle_beta   90.00
_cell.angle_gamma   90.00
#
_symmetry.space_group_name_H-M   'P 1'
#
loop_
_entity.id
_entity.type
_entity.pdbx_description
1 polymer ?
#
loop_
_entity_poly.entity_id
_entity_poly.type
_entity_poly.pdbx_seq_one_letter_code
_entity_poly.pdbx_strand_id
1 'polypeptide(L)'
;MATGNELESDLRQQVEIAVRSGYGTESEVLARLEDLVRREFGKAPAAERLLSYARDLLDAQLKEEARWTEPTTNDAISWAFEELYEQGITAAQNVGGTLSEAWARVIDAVRGDYVPARGATFFLEQDVAQGVLGAGLMLSFGALSDEGARDDDDEASLVIAREVFEALERHGVAVEWDGSVRSRIRILPFPWRNRRWSTLPSRASSMGDEPSSLAEEPSHRQILEQLVRDEGVAWDAATAALEAFICSEARERCGERRHLEAKYNPELGRVEVFQCIKVVEARAAGAEGENQRTLAGLRRLGMEVEAGDELVFQLFYLEKDADEALLQDAQWGALLDLKTHGHSIEGLTPHSLREGALEHLPKRTRAE
;
A
#
# COMPACT_ATOMS: atom_id res chain seq x y z
N MET A 1 -17.82 -32.55 18.17
CA MET A 1 -16.43 -32.63 17.69
C MET A 1 -16.53 -32.79 16.19
N ALA A 2 -16.06 -31.81 15.42
CA ALA A 2 -16.00 -31.94 13.97
C ALA A 2 -15.16 -33.18 13.62
N THR A 3 -15.61 -33.97 12.67
CA THR A 3 -14.81 -35.06 12.13
C THR A 3 -13.58 -34.48 11.42
N GLY A 4 -12.48 -35.25 11.30
CA GLY A 4 -11.26 -34.75 10.65
C GLY A 4 -11.47 -34.23 9.22
N ASN A 5 -12.52 -34.70 8.54
CA ASN A 5 -12.90 -34.28 7.19
C ASN A 5 -13.67 -32.94 7.20
N GLU A 6 -14.53 -32.70 8.20
CA GLU A 6 -15.21 -31.41 8.39
C GLU A 6 -14.20 -30.31 8.73
N LEU A 7 -13.23 -30.61 9.61
CA LEU A 7 -12.17 -29.67 9.97
C LEU A 7 -11.27 -29.29 8.79
N GLU A 8 -10.90 -30.26 7.94
CA GLU A 8 -10.12 -29.99 6.72
C GLU A 8 -10.91 -29.15 5.70
N SER A 9 -12.24 -29.34 5.62
CA SER A 9 -13.13 -28.52 4.79
C SER A 9 -13.25 -27.07 5.30
N ASP A 10 -13.43 -26.89 6.62
CA ASP A 10 -13.54 -25.56 7.23
C ASP A 10 -12.24 -24.77 7.06
N LEU A 11 -11.09 -25.42 7.25
CA LEU A 11 -9.78 -24.80 7.05
C LEU A 11 -9.50 -24.49 5.58
N ARG A 12 -9.95 -25.36 4.65
CA ARG A 12 -9.89 -25.06 3.22
C ARG A 12 -10.68 -23.79 2.88
N GLN A 13 -11.88 -23.61 3.44
CA GLN A 13 -12.65 -22.37 3.24
C GLN A 13 -11.92 -21.15 3.82
N GLN A 14 -11.29 -21.28 4.98
CA GLN A 14 -10.48 -20.20 5.56
C GLN A 14 -9.27 -19.84 4.70
N VAL A 15 -8.60 -20.83 4.09
CA VAL A 15 -7.55 -20.60 3.10
C VAL A 15 -8.09 -19.80 1.91
N GLU A 16 -9.23 -20.20 1.36
CA GLU A 16 -9.84 -19.50 0.23
C GLU A 16 -10.19 -18.04 0.55
N ILE A 17 -10.76 -17.79 1.73
CA ILE A 17 -11.07 -16.45 2.21
C ILE A 17 -9.79 -15.62 2.36
N ALA A 18 -8.76 -16.17 3.01
CA ALA A 18 -7.51 -15.48 3.26
C ALA A 18 -6.77 -15.08 1.97
N VAL A 19 -6.77 -15.97 0.98
CA VAL A 19 -6.11 -15.72 -0.31
C VAL A 19 -6.90 -14.72 -1.15
N ARG A 20 -8.22 -14.93 -1.27
CA ARG A 20 -9.09 -14.12 -2.13
C ARG A 20 -9.46 -12.75 -1.54
N SER A 21 -9.26 -12.53 -0.24
CA SER A 21 -9.55 -11.25 0.41
C SER A 21 -8.83 -10.07 -0.24
N GLY A 22 -7.63 -10.30 -0.79
CA GLY A 22 -6.77 -9.27 -1.37
C GLY A 22 -5.99 -8.44 -0.35
N TYR A 23 -6.17 -8.67 0.96
CA TYR A 23 -5.47 -7.91 2.00
C TYR A 23 -4.19 -8.59 2.51
N GLY A 24 -3.16 -7.78 2.76
CA GLY A 24 -1.82 -8.19 3.20
C GLY A 24 -0.88 -8.56 2.04
N THR A 25 0.38 -8.80 2.34
CA THR A 25 1.33 -9.38 1.39
C THR A 25 1.16 -10.90 1.29
N GLU A 26 1.69 -11.51 0.24
CA GLU A 26 1.71 -12.97 0.10
C GLU A 26 2.35 -13.66 1.32
N SER A 27 3.49 -13.13 1.76
CA SER A 27 4.22 -13.62 2.93
C SER A 27 3.39 -13.56 4.21
N GLU A 28 2.67 -12.46 4.44
CA GLU A 28 1.79 -12.31 5.61
C GLU A 28 0.61 -13.29 5.57
N VAL A 29 0.00 -13.47 4.41
CA VAL A 29 -1.10 -14.43 4.23
C VAL A 29 -0.61 -15.84 4.50
N LEU A 30 0.52 -16.24 3.91
CA LEU A 30 1.09 -17.58 4.10
C LEU A 30 1.51 -17.81 5.54
N ALA A 31 2.16 -16.84 6.19
CA ALA A 31 2.55 -16.95 7.60
C ALA A 31 1.33 -17.14 8.52
N ARG A 32 0.26 -16.36 8.30
CA ARG A 32 -0.98 -16.47 9.07
C ARG A 32 -1.68 -17.81 8.86
N LEU A 33 -1.72 -18.29 7.61
CA LEU A 33 -2.28 -19.59 7.28
C LEU A 33 -1.44 -20.73 7.84
N GLU A 34 -0.11 -20.61 7.86
CA GLU A 34 0.78 -21.57 8.49
C GLU A 34 0.51 -21.68 9.99
N ASP A 35 0.41 -20.57 10.72
CA ASP A 35 0.06 -20.59 12.14
C ASP A 35 -1.29 -21.29 12.38
N LEU A 36 -2.32 -20.88 11.64
CA LEU A 36 -3.67 -21.44 11.74
C LEU A 36 -3.68 -22.95 11.49
N VAL A 37 -3.10 -23.39 10.36
CA VAL A 37 -3.11 -24.79 9.95
C VAL A 37 -2.26 -25.65 10.87
N ARG A 38 -1.09 -25.15 11.31
CA ARG A 38 -0.22 -25.90 12.24
C ARG A 38 -0.80 -25.96 13.65
N ARG A 39 -1.58 -24.97 14.09
CA ARG A 39 -2.29 -25.05 15.37
C ARG A 39 -3.26 -26.22 15.41
N GLU A 40 -3.97 -26.48 14.31
CA GLU A 40 -4.97 -27.54 14.22
C GLU A 40 -4.37 -28.92 13.87
N PHE A 41 -3.43 -28.98 12.92
CA PHE A 41 -2.90 -30.24 12.39
C PHE A 41 -1.46 -30.56 12.78
N GLY A 42 -0.73 -29.63 13.42
CA GLY A 42 0.68 -29.79 13.75
C GLY A 42 1.54 -30.08 12.52
N LYS A 43 2.22 -31.23 12.52
CA LYS A 43 3.05 -31.72 11.40
C LYS A 43 2.36 -32.80 10.56
N ALA A 44 1.05 -32.97 10.70
CA ALA A 44 0.33 -33.97 9.92
C ALA A 44 0.40 -33.62 8.41
N PRO A 45 0.38 -34.61 7.51
CA PRO A 45 0.39 -34.37 6.06
C PRO A 45 -0.76 -33.46 5.57
N ALA A 46 -1.87 -33.39 6.30
CA ALA A 46 -2.97 -32.46 6.02
C ALA A 46 -2.54 -30.99 6.06
N ALA A 47 -1.62 -30.64 6.97
CA ALA A 47 -1.10 -29.29 7.06
C ALA A 47 -0.38 -28.86 5.78
N GLU A 48 0.53 -29.71 5.28
CA GLU A 48 1.26 -29.40 4.04
C GLU A 48 0.35 -29.37 2.82
N ARG A 49 -0.68 -30.24 2.77
CA ARG A 49 -1.67 -30.20 1.69
C ARG A 49 -2.41 -28.86 1.63
N LEU A 50 -2.82 -28.32 2.78
CA LEU A 50 -3.52 -27.03 2.85
C LEU A 50 -2.61 -25.86 2.51
N LEU A 51 -1.34 -25.89 2.94
CA LEU A 51 -0.37 -24.84 2.61
C LEU A 51 0.04 -24.87 1.13
N SER A 52 0.22 -26.07 0.55
CA SER A 52 0.39 -26.23 -0.90
C SER A 52 -0.82 -25.69 -1.65
N TYR A 53 -2.04 -26.02 -1.19
CA TYR A 53 -3.26 -25.50 -1.78
C TYR A 53 -3.34 -23.96 -1.71
N ALA A 54 -2.91 -23.35 -0.61
CA ALA A 54 -2.87 -21.90 -0.46
C ALA A 54 -1.92 -21.25 -1.49
N ARG A 55 -0.72 -21.81 -1.68
CA ARG A 55 0.26 -21.34 -2.69
C ARG A 55 -0.29 -21.47 -4.11
N ASP A 56 -0.86 -22.63 -4.45
CA ASP A 56 -1.48 -22.86 -5.76
C ASP A 56 -2.63 -21.86 -6.02
N LEU A 57 -3.41 -21.53 -4.98
CA LEU A 57 -4.50 -20.58 -5.06
C LEU A 57 -4.02 -19.13 -5.19
N LEU A 58 -2.90 -18.76 -4.55
CA LEU A 58 -2.26 -17.45 -4.71
C LEU A 58 -1.77 -17.27 -6.16
N ASP A 59 -1.09 -18.27 -6.72
CA ASP A 59 -0.67 -18.28 -8.12
C ASP A 59 -1.86 -18.16 -9.09
N ALA A 60 -2.97 -18.81 -8.77
CA ALA A 60 -4.20 -18.71 -9.55
C ALA A 60 -4.81 -17.31 -9.45
N GLN A 61 -4.83 -16.71 -8.25
CA GLN A 61 -5.33 -15.35 -8.06
C GLN A 61 -4.47 -14.31 -8.74
N LEU A 62 -3.14 -14.44 -8.73
CA LEU A 62 -2.25 -13.55 -9.47
C LEU A 62 -2.58 -13.53 -10.96
N LYS A 63 -2.81 -14.72 -11.55
CA LYS A 63 -3.19 -14.87 -12.97
C LYS A 63 -4.58 -14.34 -13.28
N GLU A 64 -5.51 -14.47 -12.33
CA GLU A 64 -6.88 -13.98 -12.49
C GLU A 64 -6.94 -12.45 -12.35
N GLU A 65 -6.25 -11.89 -11.36
CA GLU A 65 -6.13 -10.45 -11.13
C GLU A 65 -5.51 -9.73 -12.32
N ALA A 66 -4.49 -10.32 -12.95
CA ALA A 66 -3.89 -9.79 -14.18
C ALA A 66 -4.89 -9.63 -15.35
N ARG A 67 -6.09 -10.23 -15.27
CA ARG A 67 -7.15 -10.08 -16.28
C ARG A 67 -8.15 -8.97 -15.93
N TRP A 68 -8.07 -8.39 -14.74
CA TRP A 68 -8.98 -7.31 -14.31
C TRP A 68 -8.49 -5.98 -14.88
N THR A 69 -8.74 -5.75 -16.17
CA THR A 69 -8.32 -4.52 -16.87
C THR A 69 -9.23 -3.33 -16.59
N GLU A 70 -10.49 -3.60 -16.20
CA GLU A 70 -11.49 -2.58 -15.91
C GLU A 70 -11.64 -2.34 -14.40
N PRO A 71 -12.13 -1.16 -13.98
CA PRO A 71 -12.54 -0.89 -12.61
C PRO A 71 -13.45 -1.98 -12.02
N THR A 72 -13.09 -2.46 -10.83
CA THR A 72 -13.89 -3.41 -10.06
C THR A 72 -14.78 -2.69 -9.05
N THR A 73 -15.76 -3.39 -8.48
CA THR A 73 -16.53 -2.84 -7.35
C THR A 73 -15.64 -2.61 -6.12
N ASN A 74 -14.57 -3.40 -5.92
CA ASN A 74 -13.60 -3.14 -4.85
C ASN A 74 -12.84 -1.82 -5.11
N ASP A 75 -12.47 -1.55 -6.36
CA ASP A 75 -11.81 -0.29 -6.74
C ASP A 75 -12.75 0.91 -6.45
N ALA A 76 -14.04 0.79 -6.81
CA ALA A 76 -15.06 1.80 -6.52
C ALA A 76 -15.30 2.04 -5.02
N ILE A 77 -15.24 0.99 -4.19
CA ILE A 77 -15.31 1.12 -2.72
C ILE A 77 -14.10 1.89 -2.21
N SER A 78 -12.90 1.58 -2.70
CA SER A 78 -11.67 2.30 -2.32
C SER A 78 -11.75 3.79 -2.69
N TRP A 79 -12.20 4.13 -3.90
CA TRP A 79 -12.37 5.54 -4.29
C TRP A 79 -13.43 6.28 -3.48
N ALA A 80 -14.52 5.62 -3.10
CA ALA A 80 -15.50 6.20 -2.18
C ALA A 80 -14.87 6.46 -0.80
N PHE A 81 -14.00 5.57 -0.33
CA PHE A 81 -13.31 5.70 0.95
C PHE A 81 -12.28 6.83 0.94
N GLU A 82 -11.52 6.97 -0.15
CA GLU A 82 -10.61 8.12 -0.37
C GLU A 82 -11.38 9.44 -0.33
N GLU A 83 -12.50 9.51 -1.05
CA GLU A 83 -13.33 10.72 -1.05
C GLU A 83 -13.88 11.07 0.34
N LEU A 84 -14.33 10.06 1.09
CA LEU A 84 -14.80 10.25 2.46
C LEU A 84 -13.69 10.79 3.36
N TYR A 85 -12.46 10.28 3.17
CA TYR A 85 -11.29 10.76 3.89
C TYR A 85 -11.02 12.25 3.60
N GLU A 86 -11.07 12.68 2.34
CA GLU A 86 -10.95 14.09 1.95
C GLU A 86 -12.05 14.97 2.58
N GLN A 87 -13.22 14.39 2.89
CA GLN A 87 -14.34 15.05 3.54
C GLN A 87 -14.29 14.98 5.08
N GLY A 88 -13.20 14.49 5.65
CA GLY A 88 -13.00 14.37 7.10
C GLY A 88 -13.69 13.18 7.75
N ILE A 89 -14.05 12.15 6.97
CA ILE A 89 -14.57 10.87 7.44
C ILE A 89 -13.49 9.80 7.24
N THR A 90 -12.88 9.34 8.32
CA THR A 90 -11.87 8.28 8.24
C THR A 90 -12.49 6.98 7.79
N ALA A 91 -11.99 6.42 6.69
CA ALA A 91 -12.48 5.17 6.14
C ALA A 91 -11.42 4.07 6.26
N ALA A 92 -11.75 2.94 6.89
CA ALA A 92 -10.80 1.84 7.09
C ALA A 92 -11.33 0.51 6.53
N GLN A 93 -10.44 -0.25 5.90
CA GLN A 93 -10.75 -1.53 5.30
C GLN A 93 -10.14 -2.67 6.12
N ASN A 94 -10.85 -3.81 6.21
CA ASN A 94 -10.35 -5.05 6.81
C ASN A 94 -9.75 -4.86 8.21
N VAL A 95 -10.46 -4.13 9.09
CA VAL A 95 -9.93 -3.69 10.38
C VAL A 95 -10.55 -4.47 11.54
N GLY A 96 -9.72 -5.21 12.28
CA GLY A 96 -10.10 -5.89 13.51
C GLY A 96 -11.02 -7.09 13.32
N GLY A 97 -11.02 -7.98 14.33
CA GLY A 97 -11.93 -9.14 14.36
C GLY A 97 -13.28 -8.82 15.01
N THR A 98 -13.34 -7.72 15.78
CA THR A 98 -14.54 -7.27 16.49
C THR A 98 -14.77 -5.77 16.31
N LEU A 99 -16.01 -5.32 16.54
CA LEU A 99 -16.34 -3.89 16.50
C LEU A 99 -15.49 -3.07 17.46
N SER A 100 -15.30 -3.52 18.70
CA SER A 100 -14.53 -2.77 19.70
C SER A 100 -13.06 -2.62 19.32
N GLU A 101 -12.44 -3.69 18.79
CA GLU A 101 -11.06 -3.62 18.29
C GLU A 101 -10.96 -2.70 17.07
N ALA A 102 -11.91 -2.77 16.16
CA ALA A 102 -11.93 -1.91 14.97
C ALA A 102 -12.04 -0.43 15.35
N TRP A 103 -12.94 -0.09 16.27
CA TRP A 103 -13.07 1.27 16.78
C TRP A 103 -11.78 1.75 17.46
N ALA A 104 -11.14 0.92 18.28
CA ALA A 104 -9.88 1.29 18.92
C ALA A 104 -8.80 1.59 17.88
N ARG A 105 -8.65 0.75 16.85
CA ARG A 105 -7.67 0.96 15.77
C ARG A 105 -7.94 2.23 14.97
N VAL A 106 -9.19 2.49 14.61
CA VAL A 106 -9.58 3.70 13.89
C VAL A 106 -9.32 4.95 14.73
N ILE A 107 -9.67 4.94 16.01
CA ILE A 107 -9.43 6.06 16.93
C ILE A 107 -7.94 6.33 17.11
N ASP A 108 -7.13 5.28 17.27
CA ASP A 108 -5.67 5.44 17.39
C ASP A 108 -5.06 6.02 16.11
N ALA A 109 -5.54 5.62 14.93
CA ALA A 109 -5.12 6.21 13.66
C ALA A 109 -5.48 7.70 13.56
N VAL A 110 -6.75 8.06 13.84
CA VAL A 110 -7.21 9.46 13.82
C VAL A 110 -6.40 10.35 14.76
N ARG A 111 -6.08 9.85 15.95
CA ARG A 111 -5.26 10.59 16.93
C ARG A 111 -3.81 10.76 16.49
N GLY A 112 -3.30 9.86 15.65
CA GLY A 112 -1.95 9.93 15.09
C GLY A 112 -1.82 10.90 13.91
N ASP A 113 -2.87 11.07 13.10
CA ASP A 113 -2.81 11.77 11.82
C ASP A 113 -2.78 13.31 11.91
N TYR A 114 -2.98 13.90 13.10
CA TYR A 114 -3.09 15.35 13.36
C TYR A 114 -4.13 16.12 12.50
N VAL A 115 -4.88 15.41 11.65
CA VAL A 115 -6.04 15.91 10.91
C VAL A 115 -7.30 15.50 11.68
N PRO A 116 -8.10 16.45 12.17
CA PRO A 116 -9.35 16.12 12.85
C PRO A 116 -10.31 15.39 11.90
N ALA A 117 -10.79 14.21 12.33
CA ALA A 117 -11.86 13.49 11.66
C ALA A 117 -13.17 13.69 12.45
N ARG A 118 -14.26 14.00 11.74
CA ARG A 118 -15.60 14.19 12.34
C ARG A 118 -16.41 12.90 12.40
N GLY A 119 -15.94 11.85 11.74
CA GLY A 119 -16.61 10.57 11.70
C GLY A 119 -15.70 9.49 11.15
N ALA A 120 -16.17 8.25 11.23
CA ALA A 120 -15.49 7.12 10.63
C ALA A 120 -16.46 6.11 10.03
N THR A 121 -15.97 5.37 9.04
CA THR A 121 -16.63 4.20 8.46
C THR A 121 -15.64 3.08 8.24
N PHE A 122 -16.05 1.83 8.42
CA PHE A 122 -15.16 0.69 8.20
C PHE A 122 -15.87 -0.65 8.06
N PHE A 123 -15.16 -1.65 7.56
CA PHE A 123 -15.58 -3.05 7.59
C PHE A 123 -14.50 -3.95 8.21
N LEU A 124 -14.95 -5.03 8.84
CA LEU A 124 -14.16 -5.96 9.64
C LEU A 124 -13.58 -7.09 8.78
N GLU A 125 -12.63 -7.84 9.36
CA GLU A 125 -12.13 -9.09 8.75
C GLU A 125 -13.26 -10.10 8.48
N GLN A 126 -14.27 -10.15 9.37
CA GLN A 126 -15.44 -11.01 9.19
C GLN A 126 -16.33 -10.57 8.03
N ASP A 127 -16.44 -9.26 7.77
CA ASP A 127 -17.24 -8.74 6.67
C ASP A 127 -16.57 -9.05 5.34
N VAL A 128 -15.24 -8.96 5.27
CA VAL A 128 -14.45 -9.38 4.10
C VAL A 128 -14.70 -10.86 3.80
N ALA A 129 -14.72 -11.72 4.83
CA ALA A 129 -15.04 -13.13 4.65
C ALA A 129 -16.43 -13.33 4.02
N GLN A 130 -17.44 -12.57 4.46
CA GLN A 130 -18.78 -12.61 3.86
C GLN A 130 -18.79 -12.09 2.42
N GLY A 131 -18.05 -11.02 2.14
CA GLY A 131 -17.90 -10.46 0.79
C GLY A 131 -17.30 -11.46 -0.19
N VAL A 132 -16.20 -12.12 0.20
CA VAL A 132 -15.55 -13.17 -0.59
C VAL A 132 -16.49 -14.35 -0.85
N LEU A 133 -17.36 -14.69 0.11
CA LEU A 133 -18.36 -15.75 -0.02
C LEU A 133 -19.63 -15.30 -0.78
N GLY A 134 -19.70 -14.05 -1.25
CA GLY A 134 -20.79 -13.54 -2.07
C GLY A 134 -22.03 -13.08 -1.31
N ALA A 135 -21.93 -12.81 0.00
CA ALA A 135 -23.05 -12.31 0.80
C ALA A 135 -23.19 -10.77 0.78
N GLY A 136 -22.19 -10.07 0.25
CA GLY A 136 -22.04 -8.61 0.31
C GLY A 136 -21.14 -8.18 1.48
N LEU A 137 -21.05 -6.87 1.69
CA LEU A 137 -20.16 -6.28 2.70
C LEU A 137 -20.98 -5.41 3.67
N MET A 138 -20.65 -5.48 4.96
CA MET A 138 -21.30 -4.64 5.97
C MET A 138 -20.32 -3.56 6.43
N LEU A 139 -20.78 -2.32 6.52
CA LEU A 139 -19.99 -1.18 6.96
C LEU A 139 -20.57 -0.63 8.27
N SER A 140 -19.69 -0.46 9.25
CA SER A 140 -19.97 0.27 10.48
C SER A 140 -19.67 1.73 10.27
N PHE A 141 -20.40 2.61 10.94
CA PHE A 141 -20.17 4.04 10.91
C PHE A 141 -20.38 4.65 12.31
N GLY A 142 -19.92 5.88 12.50
CA GLY A 142 -20.17 6.66 13.71
C GLY A 142 -19.48 8.01 13.68
N ALA A 143 -20.01 8.96 14.46
CA ALA A 143 -19.39 10.25 14.66
C ALA A 143 -18.17 10.17 15.58
N LEU A 144 -17.23 11.09 15.37
CA LEU A 144 -16.07 11.29 16.22
C LEU A 144 -16.13 12.70 16.81
N SER A 145 -15.78 12.83 18.08
CA SER A 145 -15.62 14.11 18.74
C SER A 145 -14.33 14.80 18.28
N ASP A 146 -14.21 16.10 18.55
CA ASP A 146 -13.00 16.88 18.26
C ASP A 146 -11.72 16.33 18.91
N GLU A 147 -11.86 15.52 19.97
CA GLU A 147 -10.76 14.83 20.66
C GLU A 147 -10.39 13.48 20.00
N GLY A 148 -10.97 13.18 18.83
CA GLY A 148 -10.79 11.93 18.10
C GLY A 148 -11.32 10.72 18.84
N ALA A 149 -12.30 10.89 19.74
CA ALA A 149 -12.98 9.79 20.43
C ALA A 149 -14.33 9.51 19.75
N ARG A 150 -14.88 8.30 19.93
CA ARG A 150 -16.23 8.02 19.47
C ARG A 150 -17.23 8.94 20.18
N ASP A 151 -18.08 9.59 19.40
CA ASP A 151 -19.21 10.33 19.91
C ASP A 151 -20.43 9.40 20.01
N ASP A 152 -21.17 9.51 21.11
CA ASP A 152 -22.42 8.77 21.34
C ASP A 152 -23.65 9.53 20.81
N ASP A 153 -23.43 10.64 20.08
CA ASP A 153 -24.49 11.35 19.36
C ASP A 153 -24.98 10.56 18.14
N ASP A 154 -26.19 10.02 18.29
CA ASP A 154 -26.92 9.31 17.24
C ASP A 154 -27.23 10.21 16.03
N GLU A 155 -27.57 11.49 16.24
CA GLU A 155 -27.88 12.42 15.14
C GLU A 155 -26.63 12.71 14.32
N ALA A 156 -25.50 12.98 14.96
CA ALA A 156 -24.21 13.14 14.31
C ALA A 156 -23.80 11.86 13.55
N SER A 157 -23.97 10.69 14.17
CA SER A 157 -23.65 9.40 13.54
C SER A 157 -24.54 9.11 12.32
N LEU A 158 -25.81 9.54 12.32
CA LEU A 158 -26.70 9.43 11.17
C LEU A 158 -26.29 10.36 10.02
N VAL A 159 -25.70 11.53 10.31
CA VAL A 159 -25.12 12.39 9.26
C VAL A 159 -23.96 11.66 8.58
N ILE A 160 -23.04 11.07 9.35
CA ILE A 160 -21.93 10.27 8.81
C ILE A 160 -22.45 9.10 7.95
N ALA A 161 -23.48 8.39 8.43
CA ALA A 161 -24.07 7.27 7.71
C ALA A 161 -24.62 7.66 6.32
N ARG A 162 -25.33 8.79 6.25
CA ARG A 162 -25.90 9.30 4.99
C ARG A 162 -24.82 9.68 4.01
N GLU A 163 -23.76 10.35 4.46
CA GLU A 163 -22.66 10.74 3.59
C GLU A 163 -21.87 9.53 3.07
N VAL A 164 -21.67 8.51 3.91
CA VAL A 164 -21.07 7.23 3.47
C VAL A 164 -21.95 6.56 2.42
N PHE A 165 -23.27 6.51 2.65
CA PHE A 165 -24.23 5.95 1.71
C PHE A 165 -24.20 6.68 0.37
N GLU A 166 -24.28 8.02 0.38
CA GLU A 166 -24.28 8.86 -0.81
C GLU A 166 -22.93 8.80 -1.55
N ALA A 167 -21.80 8.71 -0.85
CA ALA A 167 -20.50 8.51 -1.48
C ALA A 167 -20.44 7.18 -2.23
N LEU A 168 -20.85 6.08 -1.59
CA LEU A 168 -20.88 4.76 -2.23
C LEU A 168 -21.78 4.75 -3.47
N GLU A 169 -22.98 5.35 -3.41
CA GLU A 169 -23.86 5.45 -4.58
C GLU A 169 -23.24 6.25 -5.73
N ARG A 170 -22.54 7.36 -5.44
CA ARG A 170 -21.89 8.18 -6.47
C ARG A 170 -20.75 7.45 -7.19
N HIS A 171 -20.08 6.52 -6.51
CA HIS A 171 -19.09 5.62 -7.11
C HIS A 171 -19.72 4.37 -7.74
N GLY A 172 -21.04 4.31 -7.86
CA GLY A 172 -21.77 3.21 -8.51
C GLY A 172 -21.81 1.92 -7.68
N VAL A 173 -21.55 2.00 -6.37
CA VAL A 173 -21.61 0.85 -5.47
C VAL A 173 -23.06 0.68 -5.00
N ALA A 174 -23.64 -0.49 -5.27
CA ALA A 174 -25.00 -0.79 -4.86
C ALA A 174 -25.10 -1.01 -3.35
N VAL A 175 -25.82 -0.13 -2.66
CA VAL A 175 -25.94 -0.12 -1.19
C VAL A 175 -27.38 -0.11 -0.71
N GLU A 176 -27.60 -0.68 0.46
CA GLU A 176 -28.87 -0.67 1.21
C GLU A 176 -28.61 -0.29 2.67
N TRP A 177 -29.50 0.52 3.23
CA TRP A 177 -29.51 0.86 4.65
C TRP A 177 -30.93 1.25 5.07
N ASP A 178 -31.34 0.87 6.27
CA ASP A 178 -32.71 1.12 6.78
C ASP A 178 -32.87 2.50 7.47
N GLY A 179 -31.82 3.32 7.47
CA GLY A 179 -31.82 4.64 8.10
C GLY A 179 -31.57 4.62 9.62
N SER A 180 -31.28 3.47 10.22
CA SER A 180 -31.06 3.32 11.65
C SER A 180 -29.58 3.41 12.01
N VAL A 181 -29.25 4.18 13.05
CA VAL A 181 -27.91 4.20 13.67
C VAL A 181 -27.51 2.84 14.28
N ARG A 182 -28.50 1.98 14.55
CA ARG A 182 -28.28 0.65 15.14
C ARG A 182 -28.01 -0.43 14.09
N SER A 183 -28.20 -0.12 12.82
CA SER A 183 -27.94 -1.01 11.70
C SER A 183 -26.66 -0.58 10.98
N ARG A 184 -26.07 -1.52 10.25
CA ARG A 184 -24.88 -1.27 9.41
C ARG A 184 -25.32 -1.01 7.98
N ILE A 185 -24.55 -0.22 7.24
CA ILE A 185 -24.77 -0.04 5.79
C ILE A 185 -24.35 -1.33 5.10
N ARG A 186 -25.19 -1.84 4.19
CA ARG A 186 -24.91 -3.06 3.44
C ARG A 186 -24.56 -2.70 2.00
N ILE A 187 -23.38 -3.07 1.55
CA ILE A 187 -23.10 -3.20 0.12
C ILE A 187 -23.68 -4.54 -0.34
N LEU A 188 -24.52 -4.50 -1.37
CA LEU A 188 -25.17 -5.69 -1.94
C LEU A 188 -24.14 -6.70 -2.47
N PRO A 189 -24.49 -7.99 -2.62
CA PRO A 189 -23.60 -8.98 -3.23
C PRO A 189 -23.01 -8.51 -4.56
N PHE A 190 -21.68 -8.57 -4.68
CA PHE A 190 -20.94 -8.21 -5.90
C PHE A 190 -19.78 -9.19 -6.14
N PRO A 191 -19.23 -9.28 -7.36
CA PRO A 191 -18.04 -10.08 -7.62
C PRO A 191 -16.84 -9.52 -6.86
N TRP A 192 -16.38 -10.24 -5.83
CA TRP A 192 -15.20 -9.85 -5.05
C TRP A 192 -13.93 -9.94 -5.91
N ARG A 193 -13.32 -8.79 -6.19
CA ARG A 193 -12.13 -8.61 -7.03
C ARG A 193 -11.22 -7.54 -6.43
N ASN A 194 -10.83 -7.74 -5.18
CA ASN A 194 -9.87 -6.86 -4.51
C ASN A 194 -8.44 -7.15 -5.02
N ARG A 195 -7.75 -6.11 -5.48
CA ARG A 195 -6.41 -6.21 -6.06
C ARG A 195 -5.36 -6.31 -4.96
N ARG A 196 -4.46 -7.30 -5.06
CA ARG A 196 -3.31 -7.45 -4.15
C ARG A 196 -2.00 -7.03 -4.82
N TRP A 197 -1.83 -7.31 -6.11
CA TRP A 197 -0.56 -7.16 -6.83
C TRP A 197 -0.60 -6.10 -7.93
N SER A 198 -1.78 -5.80 -8.47
CA SER A 198 -2.00 -4.81 -9.51
C SER A 198 -2.40 -3.46 -8.93
N THR A 199 -1.90 -2.38 -9.53
CA THR A 199 -2.28 -1.03 -9.17
C THR A 199 -3.74 -0.75 -9.53
N LEU A 200 -4.38 0.14 -8.76
CA LEU A 200 -5.71 0.63 -9.06
C LEU A 200 -5.73 1.25 -10.47
N PRO A 201 -6.75 0.95 -11.30
CA PRO A 201 -6.90 1.62 -12.59
C PRO A 201 -7.09 3.13 -12.36
N SER A 202 -6.57 3.95 -13.27
CA SER A 202 -6.71 5.40 -13.15
C SER A 202 -8.20 5.81 -13.18
N ARG A 203 -8.60 6.73 -12.30
CA ARG A 203 -10.00 7.21 -12.12
C ARG A 203 -10.66 7.73 -13.41
N ALA A 204 -9.87 8.04 -14.43
CA ALA A 204 -10.33 8.58 -15.71
C ALA A 204 -11.10 7.60 -16.62
N SER A 205 -11.11 6.30 -16.32
CA SER A 205 -11.71 5.30 -17.22
C SER A 205 -13.24 5.15 -17.11
N SER A 206 -13.93 5.94 -16.28
CA SER A 206 -15.39 5.86 -16.11
C SER A 206 -16.16 7.07 -16.62
N MET A 207 -15.73 7.70 -17.71
CA MET A 207 -16.66 8.40 -18.60
C MET A 207 -16.20 8.25 -20.05
N GLY A 208 -17.10 7.77 -20.90
CA GLY A 208 -16.76 7.27 -22.22
C GLY A 208 -16.03 8.28 -23.10
N ASP A 209 -14.87 7.87 -23.58
CA ASP A 209 -14.35 8.23 -24.89
C ASP A 209 -13.59 7.02 -25.46
N GLU A 210 -13.76 6.80 -26.75
CA GLU A 210 -13.16 5.69 -27.51
C GLU A 210 -11.63 5.65 -27.42
N PRO A 211 -11.01 4.46 -27.62
CA PRO A 211 -9.63 4.20 -27.23
C PRO A 211 -8.65 4.96 -28.11
N SER A 212 -8.00 5.97 -27.55
CA SER A 212 -6.74 6.48 -28.10
C SER A 212 -5.64 5.47 -27.77
N SER A 213 -5.22 4.75 -28.81
CA SER A 213 -4.05 3.88 -28.92
C SER A 213 -3.01 3.94 -27.79
N LEU A 214 -2.74 2.77 -27.19
CA LEU A 214 -1.46 2.32 -26.62
C LEU A 214 -0.34 3.37 -26.64
N ALA A 215 -0.32 4.26 -25.66
CA ALA A 215 0.92 4.82 -25.17
C ALA A 215 1.39 3.86 -24.08
N GLU A 216 2.17 2.85 -24.48
CA GLU A 216 2.98 2.09 -23.53
C GLU A 216 3.75 3.10 -22.70
N GLU A 217 3.52 3.07 -21.38
CA GLU A 217 4.23 3.95 -20.46
C GLU A 217 5.74 3.75 -20.65
N PRO A 218 6.51 4.83 -20.55
CA PRO A 218 7.95 4.82 -20.72
C PRO A 218 8.62 4.15 -19.52
N SER A 219 8.65 2.82 -19.51
CA SER A 219 9.34 2.06 -18.47
C SER A 219 10.82 2.45 -18.47
N HIS A 220 11.44 2.63 -17.29
CA HIS A 220 12.89 2.93 -17.20
C HIS A 220 13.72 1.90 -17.98
N ARG A 221 13.23 0.67 -18.04
CA ARG A 221 13.74 -0.38 -18.93
C ARG A 221 13.84 0.06 -20.40
N GLN A 222 12.80 0.66 -20.99
CA GLN A 222 12.85 1.14 -22.38
C GLN A 222 13.91 2.24 -22.56
N ILE A 223 14.07 3.13 -21.58
CA ILE A 223 15.13 4.15 -21.60
C ILE A 223 16.51 3.49 -21.57
N LEU A 224 16.71 2.48 -20.71
CA LEU A 224 17.95 1.70 -20.67
C LEU A 224 18.21 0.96 -21.99
N GLU A 225 17.21 0.31 -22.58
CA GLU A 225 17.31 -0.36 -23.86
C GLU A 225 17.64 0.61 -25.01
N GLN A 226 17.11 1.83 -24.97
CA GLN A 226 17.46 2.90 -25.90
C GLN A 226 18.90 3.38 -25.71
N LEU A 227 19.34 3.65 -24.47
CA LEU A 227 20.71 4.08 -24.17
C LEU A 227 21.74 3.04 -24.63
N VAL A 228 21.50 1.75 -24.34
CA VAL A 228 22.37 0.66 -24.78
C VAL A 228 22.47 0.60 -26.31
N ARG A 229 21.33 0.80 -27.00
CA ARG A 229 21.26 0.75 -28.47
C ARG A 229 21.92 1.96 -29.12
N ASP A 230 21.59 3.16 -28.67
CA ASP A 230 21.97 4.43 -29.30
C ASP A 230 23.42 4.81 -28.98
N GLU A 231 23.81 4.66 -27.71
CA GLU A 231 25.13 5.06 -27.23
C GLU A 231 26.15 3.92 -27.26
N GLY A 232 25.71 2.68 -27.54
CA GLY A 232 26.58 1.51 -27.61
C GLY A 232 27.28 1.18 -26.29
N VAL A 233 26.65 1.51 -25.16
CA VAL A 233 27.16 1.26 -23.81
C VAL A 233 26.67 -0.08 -23.28
N ALA A 234 27.40 -0.66 -22.31
CA ALA A 234 26.95 -1.86 -21.62
C ALA A 234 25.69 -1.57 -20.79
N TRP A 235 24.83 -2.57 -20.60
CA TRP A 235 23.61 -2.47 -19.79
C TRP A 235 23.90 -1.93 -18.38
N ASP A 236 24.95 -2.44 -17.73
CA ASP A 236 25.34 -2.01 -16.39
C ASP A 236 25.78 -0.54 -16.37
N ALA A 237 26.40 -0.05 -17.44
CA ALA A 237 26.80 1.35 -17.56
C ALA A 237 25.60 2.27 -17.78
N ALA A 238 24.62 1.86 -18.60
CA ALA A 238 23.36 2.59 -18.77
C ALA A 238 22.56 2.61 -17.46
N THR A 239 22.52 1.47 -16.75
CA THR A 239 21.82 1.32 -15.47
C THR A 239 22.45 2.24 -14.41
N ALA A 240 23.77 2.19 -14.25
CA ALA A 240 24.49 3.05 -13.30
C ALA A 240 24.30 4.55 -13.61
N ALA A 241 24.21 4.92 -14.90
CA ALA A 241 23.97 6.30 -15.28
C ALA A 241 22.55 6.78 -14.96
N LEU A 242 21.53 5.94 -15.21
CA LEU A 242 20.15 6.24 -14.85
C LEU A 242 19.96 6.29 -13.32
N GLU A 243 20.56 5.34 -12.59
CA GLU A 243 20.60 5.36 -11.13
C GLU A 243 21.24 6.65 -10.60
N ALA A 244 22.38 7.07 -11.18
CA ALA A 244 23.08 8.28 -10.77
C ALA A 244 22.24 9.55 -10.99
N PHE A 245 21.56 9.64 -12.13
CA PHE A 245 20.66 10.76 -12.46
C PHE A 245 19.48 10.83 -11.48
N ILE A 246 18.75 9.73 -11.29
CA ILE A 246 17.60 9.72 -10.37
C ILE A 246 18.05 10.02 -8.93
N CYS A 247 19.24 9.52 -8.55
CA CYS A 247 19.82 9.82 -7.25
C CYS A 247 20.19 11.31 -7.08
N SER A 248 20.65 11.99 -8.14
CA SER A 248 20.92 13.43 -8.06
C SER A 248 19.64 14.24 -7.92
N GLU A 249 18.61 13.93 -8.71
CA GLU A 249 17.29 14.58 -8.60
C GLU A 249 16.68 14.38 -7.21
N ALA A 250 16.75 13.16 -6.68
CA ALA A 250 16.27 12.84 -5.33
C ALA A 250 17.06 13.60 -4.24
N ARG A 251 18.38 13.80 -4.40
CA ARG A 251 19.17 14.59 -3.44
C ARG A 251 18.81 16.07 -3.46
N GLU A 252 18.58 16.64 -4.63
CA GLU A 252 18.15 18.04 -4.74
C GLU A 252 16.82 18.26 -4.00
N ARG A 253 15.90 17.29 -4.11
CA ARG A 253 14.57 17.38 -3.51
C ARG A 253 14.54 17.03 -2.01
N CYS A 254 15.18 15.93 -1.61
CA CYS A 254 15.10 15.39 -0.25
C CYS A 254 16.21 15.92 0.67
N GLY A 255 17.23 16.58 0.12
CA GLY A 255 18.34 17.22 0.84
C GLY A 255 19.70 16.70 0.39
N GLU A 256 20.57 17.61 -0.07
CA GLU A 256 21.87 17.29 -0.68
C GLU A 256 22.82 16.49 0.23
N ARG A 257 22.65 16.63 1.55
CA ARG A 257 23.50 16.02 2.57
C ARG A 257 23.01 14.63 2.99
N ARG A 258 21.87 14.18 2.48
CA ARG A 258 21.34 12.85 2.80
C ARG A 258 22.11 11.76 2.08
N HIS A 259 22.28 10.64 2.78
CA HIS A 259 22.86 9.44 2.21
C HIS A 259 21.76 8.67 1.46
N LEU A 260 21.61 9.02 0.18
CA LEU A 260 20.67 8.39 -0.74
C LEU A 260 21.40 7.44 -1.68
N GLU A 261 20.77 6.29 -1.93
CA GLU A 261 21.17 5.31 -2.92
C GLU A 261 20.01 5.04 -3.88
N ALA A 262 20.29 4.97 -5.18
CA ALA A 262 19.30 4.60 -6.18
C ALA A 262 19.71 3.27 -6.82
N LYS A 263 18.76 2.37 -6.99
CA LYS A 263 18.98 1.02 -7.55
C LYS A 263 17.89 0.65 -8.53
N TYR A 264 18.29 0.17 -9.70
CA TYR A 264 17.37 -0.40 -10.67
C TYR A 264 16.86 -1.76 -10.21
N ASN A 265 15.54 -1.88 -10.10
CA ASN A 265 14.85 -3.11 -9.80
C ASN A 265 14.40 -3.76 -11.12
N PRO A 266 14.99 -4.90 -11.55
CA PRO A 266 14.67 -5.53 -12.82
C PRO A 266 13.27 -6.17 -12.84
N GLU A 267 12.71 -6.50 -11.67
CA GLU A 267 11.37 -7.09 -11.56
C GLU A 267 10.28 -6.02 -11.75
N LEU A 268 10.49 -4.84 -11.15
CA LEU A 268 9.58 -3.70 -11.31
C LEU A 268 9.86 -2.86 -12.57
N GLY A 269 11.01 -3.07 -13.20
CA GLY A 269 11.43 -2.30 -14.38
C GLY A 269 11.64 -0.81 -14.13
N ARG A 270 11.92 -0.42 -12.86
CA ARG A 270 12.09 0.97 -12.41
C ARG A 270 13.28 1.11 -11.47
N VAL A 271 13.73 2.35 -11.27
CA VAL A 271 14.76 2.68 -10.27
C VAL A 271 14.05 3.02 -8.97
N GLU A 272 14.53 2.48 -7.86
CA GLU A 272 14.05 2.78 -6.52
C GLU A 272 15.11 3.60 -5.78
N VAL A 273 14.67 4.56 -4.97
CA VAL A 273 15.57 5.39 -4.15
C VAL A 273 15.44 4.95 -2.71
N PHE A 274 16.55 4.91 -1.98
CA PHE A 274 16.61 4.53 -0.59
C PHE A 274 17.40 5.57 0.20
N GLN A 275 16.97 5.86 1.43
CA GLN A 275 17.74 6.58 2.43
C GLN A 275 18.40 5.61 3.41
N CYS A 276 19.72 5.72 3.54
CA CYS A 276 20.52 4.96 4.50
C CYS A 276 20.74 5.80 5.78
N ILE A 277 20.36 5.26 6.93
CA ILE A 277 20.51 5.88 8.26
C ILE A 277 21.39 5.00 9.14
N LYS A 278 22.46 5.59 9.68
CA LYS A 278 23.36 4.90 10.61
C LYS A 278 22.88 5.00 12.04
N VAL A 279 22.86 3.87 12.74
CA VAL A 279 22.59 3.79 14.18
C VAL A 279 23.87 4.11 14.96
N VAL A 280 23.82 5.13 15.80
CA VAL A 280 24.98 5.61 16.57
C VAL A 280 24.63 5.78 18.05
N GLU A 281 25.60 5.74 18.94
CA GLU A 281 25.35 6.04 20.36
C GLU A 281 25.06 7.53 20.60
N ALA A 282 25.78 8.41 19.88
CA ALA A 282 25.60 9.85 19.91
C ALA A 282 25.64 10.43 18.49
N ARG A 283 24.69 11.30 18.16
CA ARG A 283 24.58 11.95 16.85
C ARG A 283 25.72 12.96 16.68
N ALA A 284 26.42 12.90 15.56
CA ALA A 284 27.42 13.89 15.20
C ALA A 284 26.78 15.29 15.01
N ALA A 285 27.56 16.34 15.27
CA ALA A 285 27.13 17.71 15.02
C ALA A 285 27.25 18.05 13.52
N GLY A 286 26.31 18.83 12.99
CA GLY A 286 26.32 19.27 11.59
C GLY A 286 25.73 18.24 10.62
N ALA A 287 26.18 18.29 9.37
CA ALA A 287 25.61 17.56 8.23
C ALA A 287 25.60 16.03 8.42
N GLU A 288 26.61 15.47 9.09
CA GLU A 288 26.70 14.03 9.31
C GLU A 288 25.58 13.51 10.24
N GLY A 289 25.04 14.39 11.09
CA GLY A 289 23.90 14.08 11.93
C GLY A 289 22.64 13.76 11.12
N GLU A 290 22.43 14.36 9.94
CA GLU A 290 21.20 14.19 9.13
C GLU A 290 20.93 12.71 8.82
N ASN A 291 22.00 11.91 8.64
CA ASN A 291 21.96 10.47 8.32
C ASN A 291 22.19 9.55 9.53
N GLN A 292 22.04 10.06 10.75
CA GLN A 292 22.29 9.29 11.97
C GLN A 292 21.08 9.30 12.91
N ARG A 293 20.79 8.16 13.54
CA ARG A 293 19.80 8.07 14.63
C ARG A 293 20.41 7.41 15.85
N THR A 294 20.01 7.90 17.02
CA THR A 294 20.59 7.41 18.27
C THR A 294 19.98 6.06 18.62
N LEU A 295 20.84 5.12 19.03
CA LEU A 295 20.43 3.80 19.54
C LEU A 295 19.36 3.94 20.62
N ALA A 296 19.55 4.87 21.55
CA ALA A 296 18.59 5.14 22.61
C ALA A 296 17.24 5.68 22.10
N GLY A 297 17.23 6.44 20.99
CA GLY A 297 16.00 6.92 20.36
C GLY A 297 15.23 5.79 19.68
N LEU A 298 15.92 4.96 18.90
CA LEU A 298 15.33 3.84 18.16
C LEU A 298 14.78 2.76 19.09
N ARG A 299 15.47 2.45 20.19
CA ARG A 299 14.97 1.49 21.20
C ARG A 299 13.70 1.98 21.92
N ARG A 300 13.53 3.29 22.11
CA ARG A 300 12.26 3.85 22.65
C ARG A 300 11.09 3.69 21.68
N LEU A 301 11.38 3.65 20.39
CA LEU A 301 10.42 3.33 19.33
C LEU A 301 10.17 1.82 19.19
N GLY A 302 10.75 0.99 20.08
CA GLY A 302 10.56 -0.47 20.07
C GLY A 302 11.39 -1.20 19.01
N MET A 303 12.37 -0.55 18.38
CA MET A 303 13.21 -1.18 17.36
C MET A 303 14.36 -1.98 18.00
N GLU A 304 14.53 -3.21 17.55
CA GLU A 304 15.66 -4.08 17.92
C GLU A 304 16.88 -3.77 17.03
N VAL A 305 17.75 -2.86 17.49
CA VAL A 305 18.96 -2.42 16.75
C VAL A 305 20.19 -2.32 17.67
N GLU A 306 21.37 -2.34 17.06
CA GLU A 306 22.69 -2.17 17.66
C GLU A 306 23.41 -0.92 17.11
N ALA A 307 24.37 -0.39 17.88
CA ALA A 307 25.19 0.71 17.42
C ALA A 307 26.12 0.23 16.29
N GLY A 308 26.08 0.90 15.15
CA GLY A 308 26.77 0.50 13.93
C GLY A 308 25.84 -0.03 12.84
N ASP A 309 24.60 -0.37 13.15
CA ASP A 309 23.61 -0.84 12.17
C ASP A 309 23.28 0.24 11.14
N GLU A 310 22.89 -0.21 9.95
CA GLU A 310 22.37 0.65 8.88
C GLU A 310 20.91 0.31 8.63
N LEU A 311 20.05 1.31 8.82
CA LEU A 311 18.63 1.24 8.49
C LEU A 311 18.43 1.78 7.09
N VAL A 312 17.75 1.03 6.24
CA VAL A 312 17.49 1.40 4.86
C VAL A 312 15.99 1.59 4.69
N PHE A 313 15.59 2.76 4.22
CA PHE A 313 14.19 3.09 3.96
C PHE A 313 14.03 3.49 2.51
N GLN A 314 13.06 2.89 1.81
CA GLN A 314 12.71 3.33 0.46
C GLN A 314 12.14 4.75 0.51
N LEU A 315 12.49 5.61 -0.44
CA LEU A 315 11.86 6.92 -0.63
C LEU A 315 11.02 6.89 -1.90
N PHE A 316 9.76 7.28 -1.76
CA PHE A 316 8.84 7.42 -2.88
C PHE A 316 9.01 8.80 -3.51
N TYR A 317 9.23 8.83 -4.82
CA TYR A 317 9.56 10.06 -5.56
C TYR A 317 8.67 10.30 -6.79
N LEU A 318 7.80 9.35 -7.13
CA LEU A 318 6.82 9.50 -8.22
C LEU A 318 5.49 9.98 -7.65
N GLU A 319 4.74 10.79 -8.40
CA GLU A 319 3.41 11.26 -8.00
C GLU A 319 2.44 10.12 -7.75
N LYS A 320 2.56 9.03 -8.52
CA LYS A 320 1.70 7.85 -8.37
C LYS A 320 1.94 7.05 -7.10
N ASP A 321 3.09 7.23 -6.45
CA ASP A 321 3.45 6.56 -5.20
C ASP A 321 3.13 7.48 -3.98
N ALA A 322 2.25 8.49 -4.16
CA ALA A 322 1.96 9.49 -3.13
C ALA A 322 1.27 8.88 -1.90
N ASP A 323 0.41 7.88 -2.09
CA ASP A 323 -0.29 7.23 -0.98
C ASP A 323 0.68 6.40 -0.13
N GLU A 324 1.61 5.68 -0.77
CA GLU A 324 2.70 4.98 -0.08
C GLU A 324 3.65 5.95 0.63
N ALA A 325 3.93 7.10 0.01
CA ALA A 325 4.70 8.18 0.64
C ALA A 325 4.00 8.72 1.89
N LEU A 326 2.67 8.89 1.84
CA LEU A 326 1.87 9.36 2.98
C LEU A 326 1.90 8.36 4.14
N LEU A 327 1.69 7.07 3.85
CA LEU A 327 1.74 6.01 4.84
C LEU A 327 3.14 5.90 5.47
N GLN A 328 4.19 6.02 4.66
CA GLN A 328 5.57 6.02 5.16
C GLN A 328 5.86 7.24 6.02
N ASP A 329 5.41 8.44 5.63
CA ASP A 329 5.59 9.66 6.42
C ASP A 329 4.91 9.53 7.79
N ALA A 330 3.73 8.90 7.86
CA ALA A 330 3.04 8.61 9.10
C ALA A 330 3.82 7.60 9.97
N GLN A 331 4.35 6.53 9.36
CA GLN A 331 5.01 5.46 10.09
C GLN A 331 6.45 5.80 10.52
N TRP A 332 7.20 6.46 9.64
CA TRP A 332 8.64 6.66 9.77
C TRP A 332 9.09 8.11 9.59
N GLY A 333 8.22 9.06 9.24
CA GLY A 333 8.62 10.45 8.93
C GLY A 333 9.38 11.15 10.06
N ALA A 334 8.97 10.93 11.32
CA ALA A 334 9.68 11.44 12.50
C ALA A 334 11.07 10.79 12.67
N LEU A 335 11.20 9.52 12.29
CA LEU A 335 12.48 8.81 12.27
C LEU A 335 13.32 9.28 11.09
N LEU A 336 12.77 9.52 9.91
CA LEU A 336 13.51 9.96 8.73
C LEU A 336 13.88 11.45 8.78
N ASP A 337 13.23 12.23 9.66
CA ASP A 337 13.33 13.70 9.69
C ASP A 337 13.04 14.27 8.29
N LEU A 338 12.10 13.63 7.57
CA LEU A 338 11.79 13.85 6.17
C LEU A 338 10.29 13.61 5.96
N LYS A 339 9.68 14.43 5.11
CA LYS A 339 8.38 14.17 4.53
C LYS A 339 8.55 13.99 3.03
N THR A 340 8.12 12.85 2.51
CA THR A 340 8.19 12.52 1.08
C THR A 340 6.84 12.73 0.38
N HIS A 341 5.74 12.74 1.13
CA HIS A 341 4.41 13.05 0.61
C HIS A 341 4.35 14.50 0.08
N GLY A 342 3.81 14.68 -1.13
CA GLY A 342 3.77 15.96 -1.83
C GLY A 342 5.14 16.48 -2.28
N HIS A 343 6.19 15.65 -2.20
CA HIS A 343 7.56 16.00 -2.58
C HIS A 343 8.09 15.15 -3.74
N SER A 344 7.19 14.67 -4.61
CA SER A 344 7.54 13.98 -5.85
C SER A 344 8.48 14.82 -6.72
N ILE A 345 9.31 14.14 -7.52
CA ILE A 345 10.19 14.79 -8.50
C ILE A 345 9.33 15.13 -9.72
N GLU A 346 9.01 16.42 -9.87
CA GLU A 346 8.25 16.91 -11.01
C GLU A 346 9.06 16.79 -12.30
N GLY A 347 8.41 16.43 -13.41
CA GLY A 347 9.04 16.48 -14.73
C GLY A 347 9.96 15.31 -15.09
N LEU A 348 9.88 14.17 -14.39
CA LEU A 348 10.49 12.90 -14.81
C LEU A 348 9.75 12.29 -16.02
N THR A 349 9.89 12.95 -17.15
CA THR A 349 9.44 12.46 -18.46
C THR A 349 10.47 11.49 -19.04
N PRO A 350 10.12 10.72 -20.08
CA PRO A 350 11.06 9.78 -20.71
C PRO A 350 12.25 10.49 -21.32
N HIS A 351 11.98 11.68 -21.84
CA HIS A 351 12.99 12.53 -22.43
C HIS A 351 13.98 13.00 -21.37
N SER A 352 13.51 13.54 -20.23
CA SER A 352 14.40 14.00 -19.16
C SER A 352 15.16 12.85 -18.51
N LEU A 353 14.55 11.68 -18.31
CA LEU A 353 15.23 10.48 -17.82
C LEU A 353 16.36 10.03 -18.76
N ARG A 354 16.13 10.06 -20.08
CA ARG A 354 17.15 9.72 -21.07
C ARG A 354 18.28 10.74 -21.10
N GLU A 355 17.95 12.03 -21.22
CA GLU A 355 18.96 13.10 -21.32
C GLU A 355 19.78 13.19 -20.03
N GLY A 356 19.12 13.10 -18.86
CA GLY A 356 19.81 13.03 -17.58
C GLY A 356 20.76 11.84 -17.50
N ALA A 357 20.31 10.64 -17.86
CA ALA A 357 21.19 9.47 -17.91
C ALA A 357 22.37 9.64 -18.87
N LEU A 358 22.20 10.32 -20.02
CA LEU A 358 23.30 10.61 -20.95
C LEU A 358 24.40 11.47 -20.31
N GLU A 359 24.02 12.47 -19.51
CA GLU A 359 24.98 13.34 -18.81
C GLU A 359 25.82 12.58 -17.78
N HIS A 360 25.24 11.51 -17.22
CA HIS A 360 25.88 10.63 -16.25
C HIS A 360 26.63 9.44 -16.86
N LEU A 361 26.58 9.24 -18.18
CA LEU A 361 27.38 8.19 -18.83
C LEU A 361 28.89 8.47 -18.71
N PRO A 362 29.72 7.42 -18.57
CA PRO A 362 31.16 7.59 -18.58
C PRO A 362 31.61 8.20 -19.91
N LYS A 363 32.36 9.30 -19.84
CA LYS A 363 32.94 9.96 -21.03
C LYS A 363 33.76 8.92 -21.81
N ARG A 364 33.45 8.76 -23.10
CA ARG A 364 34.23 7.88 -23.99
C ARG A 364 35.69 8.31 -23.94
N THR A 365 36.53 7.49 -23.31
CA THR A 365 37.98 7.62 -23.45
C THR A 365 38.30 7.37 -24.92
N ARG A 366 38.67 8.43 -25.66
CA ARG A 366 39.25 8.26 -26.99
C ARG A 366 40.50 7.41 -26.80
N ALA A 367 40.46 6.16 -27.25
CA ALA A 367 41.67 5.42 -27.54
C ALA A 367 42.36 6.14 -28.70
N GLU A 368 43.55 6.69 -28.44
CA GLU A 368 44.50 7.12 -29.47
C GLU A 368 45.02 5.93 -30.28
#